data_AF-A0A6J0NWN3-F1
#
_entry.id   AF-A0A6J0NWN3-F1
#
_cell.length_a   1.000
_cell.length_b   1.000
_cell.length_c   1.000
_cell.angle_alpha   90.00
_cell.angle_beta   90.00
_cell.angle_gamma   90.00
#
_symmetry.space_group_name_H-M   'P 1'
#
loop_
_entity.id
_entity.type
_entity.pdbx_description
1 polymer ?
#
loop_
_entity_poly.entity_id
_entity_poly.type
_entity_poly.pdbx_seq_one_letter_code
_entity_poly.pdbx_strand_id
1 'polypeptide(L)'
;MWKEESLDLVLVPSGLAVMVAYHVWLGYTIIHRPKLTAVSLNAESRRLWVFCMMDDPMKNGVLAVQTIRNNIMASTLLATAAITLCSIIGVFVSSNSSASESTASPIIYGDKSPLLATIKNFSILICFLMAFLCNVQSIRYYAHVSFLVTVPVSRGKKEHCEYVARNLNRALYFWFLGLRAFYFSFPLFLWNFGPIPMFVCCCMMSSILYFLDTTTSFTRRLHSQSFVETSESMDGEIESAVYAL
;
A
#
# COMPACT_ATOMS: atom_id res chain seq x y z
N MET A 1 -21.87 23.80 -23.72
CA MET A 1 -22.18 24.07 -22.31
C MET A 1 -22.90 22.90 -21.64
N TRP A 2 -24.15 22.56 -21.98
CA TRP A 2 -24.88 21.46 -21.31
C TRP A 2 -24.26 20.05 -21.42
N LYS A 3 -23.52 19.77 -22.49
CA LYS A 3 -22.89 18.46 -22.72
C LYS A 3 -21.69 18.19 -21.79
N GLU A 4 -21.00 19.22 -21.33
CA GLU A 4 -19.76 19.11 -20.56
C GLU A 4 -20.05 18.93 -19.06
N GLU A 5 -20.99 19.71 -18.50
CA GLU A 5 -21.48 19.52 -17.12
C GLU A 5 -22.11 18.13 -16.92
N SER A 6 -22.88 17.65 -17.91
CA SER A 6 -23.48 16.31 -17.86
C SER A 6 -22.43 15.19 -17.90
N LEU A 7 -21.32 15.43 -18.59
CA LEU A 7 -20.19 14.50 -18.66
C LEU A 7 -19.44 14.46 -17.32
N ASP A 8 -19.14 15.61 -16.74
CA ASP A 8 -18.54 15.71 -15.39
C ASP A 8 -19.41 15.01 -14.33
N LEU A 9 -20.73 15.21 -14.39
CA LEU A 9 -21.69 14.65 -13.43
C LEU A 9 -21.81 13.12 -13.50
N VAL A 10 -21.42 12.49 -14.60
CA VAL A 10 -21.49 11.02 -14.78
C VAL A 10 -20.11 10.38 -14.68
N LEU A 11 -19.07 10.98 -15.27
CA LEU A 11 -17.73 10.39 -15.33
C LEU A 11 -17.01 10.40 -13.98
N VAL A 12 -17.18 11.48 -13.20
CA VAL A 12 -16.57 11.59 -11.87
C VAL A 12 -17.12 10.56 -10.89
N PRO A 13 -18.45 10.47 -10.66
CA PRO A 13 -18.99 9.46 -9.75
C PRO A 13 -18.83 8.04 -10.26
N SER A 14 -18.86 7.80 -11.58
CA SER A 14 -18.58 6.46 -12.12
C SER A 14 -17.13 6.05 -11.91
N GLY A 15 -16.16 6.93 -12.12
CA GLY A 15 -14.74 6.67 -11.84
C GLY A 15 -14.47 6.43 -10.35
N LEU A 16 -15.11 7.20 -9.48
CA LEU A 16 -15.06 6.97 -8.02
C LEU A 16 -15.75 5.66 -7.64
N ALA A 17 -16.89 5.33 -8.25
CA ALA A 17 -17.60 4.08 -8.01
C ALA A 17 -16.76 2.87 -8.41
N VAL A 18 -16.00 2.92 -9.52
CA VAL A 18 -15.06 1.86 -9.90
C VAL A 18 -13.98 1.67 -8.83
N MET A 19 -13.39 2.75 -8.33
CA MET A 19 -12.37 2.69 -7.27
C MET A 19 -12.95 2.16 -5.95
N VAL A 20 -14.14 2.61 -5.56
CA VAL A 20 -14.82 2.12 -4.35
C VAL A 20 -15.20 0.66 -4.51
N ALA A 21 -15.76 0.26 -5.66
CA ALA A 21 -16.10 -1.14 -5.95
C ALA A 21 -14.87 -2.04 -5.89
N TYR A 22 -13.72 -1.59 -6.41
CA TYR A 22 -12.45 -2.32 -6.28
C TYR A 22 -12.05 -2.53 -4.82
N HIS A 23 -12.07 -1.46 -4.02
CA HIS A 23 -11.67 -1.54 -2.60
C HIS A 23 -12.66 -2.35 -1.75
N VAL A 24 -13.97 -2.27 -2.05
CA VAL A 24 -15.01 -3.09 -1.42
C VAL A 24 -14.85 -4.56 -1.80
N TRP A 25 -14.67 -4.87 -3.08
CA TRP A 25 -14.41 -6.24 -3.56
C TRP A 25 -13.17 -6.84 -2.90
N LEU A 26 -12.10 -6.06 -2.81
CA LEU A 26 -10.88 -6.51 -2.17
C LEU A 26 -11.07 -6.72 -0.67
N GLY A 27 -11.71 -5.79 0.03
CA GLY A 27 -12.02 -5.92 1.46
C GLY A 27 -12.89 -7.15 1.74
N TYR A 28 -13.93 -7.35 0.92
CA TYR A 28 -14.79 -8.53 0.98
C TYR A 28 -13.99 -9.81 0.77
N THR A 29 -13.09 -9.85 -0.21
CA THR A 29 -12.24 -11.01 -0.52
C THR A 29 -11.25 -11.31 0.60
N ILE A 30 -10.67 -10.28 1.23
CA ILE A 30 -9.78 -10.44 2.39
C ILE A 30 -10.54 -11.03 3.59
N ILE A 31 -11.76 -10.57 3.85
CA ILE A 31 -12.57 -11.02 5.00
C ILE A 31 -13.13 -12.43 4.77
N HIS A 32 -13.69 -12.72 3.60
CA HIS A 32 -14.41 -13.98 3.34
C HIS A 32 -13.49 -15.11 2.87
N ARG A 33 -12.34 -14.81 2.27
CA ARG A 33 -11.38 -15.80 1.78
C ARG A 33 -9.96 -15.54 2.30
N PRO A 34 -9.76 -15.50 3.64
CA PRO A 34 -8.47 -15.18 4.24
C PRO A 34 -7.40 -16.22 3.94
N LYS A 35 -7.73 -17.47 3.57
CA LYS A 35 -6.71 -18.47 3.19
C LYS A 35 -6.22 -18.34 1.74
N LEU A 36 -6.93 -17.58 0.91
CA LEU A 36 -6.63 -17.42 -0.52
C LEU A 36 -6.08 -16.03 -0.85
N THR A 37 -6.07 -15.10 0.10
CA THR A 37 -5.63 -13.73 -0.13
C THR A 37 -4.13 -13.58 0.05
N ALA A 38 -3.49 -12.86 -0.89
CA ALA A 38 -2.05 -12.61 -0.83
C ALA A 38 -1.63 -11.87 0.45
N VAL A 39 -2.53 -11.10 1.06
CA VAL A 39 -2.30 -10.27 2.25
C VAL A 39 -2.05 -11.10 3.51
N SER A 40 -2.92 -12.07 3.78
CA SER A 40 -2.85 -12.97 4.94
C SER A 40 -1.71 -13.97 4.81
N LEU A 41 -1.49 -14.52 3.61
CA LEU A 41 -0.36 -15.41 3.37
C LEU A 41 0.98 -14.68 3.50
N ASN A 42 1.07 -13.44 3.02
CA ASN A 42 2.22 -12.56 3.28
C ASN A 42 2.43 -12.33 4.78
N ALA A 43 1.35 -12.19 5.55
CA ALA A 43 1.43 -12.00 6.99
C ALA A 43 2.02 -13.24 7.69
N GLU A 44 1.66 -14.44 7.24
CA GLU A 44 2.25 -15.70 7.72
C GLU A 44 3.72 -15.86 7.29
N SER A 45 4.08 -15.58 6.03
CA SER A 45 5.48 -15.64 5.59
C SER A 45 6.37 -14.70 6.41
N ARG A 46 5.89 -13.50 6.72
CA ARG A 46 6.61 -12.55 7.59
C ARG A 46 6.67 -13.01 9.03
N ARG A 47 5.61 -13.64 9.52
CA ARG A 47 5.60 -14.26 10.84
C ARG A 47 6.70 -15.32 10.91
N LEU A 48 6.73 -16.27 9.99
CA LEU A 48 7.80 -17.28 9.90
C LEU A 48 9.18 -16.65 9.80
N TRP A 49 9.35 -15.62 8.97
CA TRP A 49 10.61 -14.88 8.88
C TRP A 49 11.04 -14.30 10.23
N VAL A 50 10.12 -13.70 11.02
CA VAL A 50 10.43 -13.23 12.37
C VAL A 50 10.88 -14.38 13.27
N PHE A 51 10.20 -15.52 13.24
CA PHE A 51 10.61 -16.70 14.02
C PHE A 51 12.03 -17.16 13.65
N CYS A 52 12.37 -17.21 12.37
CA CYS A 52 13.73 -17.56 11.92
C CYS A 52 14.79 -16.53 12.32
N MET A 53 14.47 -15.23 12.22
CA MET A 53 15.41 -14.17 12.59
C MET A 53 15.67 -14.12 14.10
N MET A 54 14.67 -14.48 14.92
CA MET A 54 14.77 -14.45 16.39
C MET A 54 15.30 -15.76 17.01
N ASP A 55 15.44 -16.84 16.23
CA ASP A 55 16.00 -18.11 16.71
C ASP A 55 17.49 -18.00 17.06
N ASP A 56 18.23 -17.22 16.26
CA ASP A 56 19.64 -16.87 16.52
C ASP A 56 19.88 -15.38 16.26
N PRO A 57 19.60 -14.51 17.25
CA PRO A 57 19.78 -13.07 17.13
C PRO A 57 21.24 -12.64 16.91
N MET A 58 22.22 -13.46 17.34
CA MET A 58 23.64 -13.14 17.17
C MET A 58 24.08 -13.29 15.72
N LYS A 59 23.54 -14.30 15.02
CA LYS A 59 23.80 -14.52 13.59
C LYS A 59 22.90 -13.68 12.69
N ASN A 60 21.60 -13.61 13.00
CA ASN A 60 20.58 -13.07 12.09
C ASN A 60 20.16 -11.63 12.43
N GLY A 61 20.54 -11.10 13.59
CA GLY A 61 20.10 -9.79 14.05
C GLY A 61 20.48 -8.64 13.12
N VAL A 62 21.70 -8.66 12.57
CA VAL A 62 22.16 -7.63 11.62
C VAL A 62 21.32 -7.63 10.34
N LEU A 63 21.06 -8.82 9.78
CA LEU A 63 20.21 -8.96 8.60
C LEU A 63 18.80 -8.44 8.88
N ALA A 64 18.20 -8.82 10.01
CA ALA A 64 16.86 -8.39 10.40
C ALA A 64 16.77 -6.86 10.53
N VAL A 65 17.70 -6.24 11.25
CA VAL A 65 17.77 -4.77 11.41
C VAL A 65 17.96 -4.08 10.06
N GLN A 66 18.82 -4.62 9.20
CA GLN A 66 19.07 -4.05 7.88
C GLN A 66 17.84 -4.13 6.97
N THR A 67 17.12 -5.25 6.97
CA THR A 67 15.84 -5.39 6.25
C THR A 67 14.82 -4.38 6.77
N ILE A 68 14.68 -4.23 8.09
CA ILE A 68 13.75 -3.27 8.69
C ILE A 68 14.15 -1.82 8.34
N ARG A 69 15.45 -1.49 8.37
CA ARG A 69 15.94 -0.16 7.98
C ARG A 69 15.63 0.18 6.53
N ASN A 70 15.72 -0.79 5.62
CA ASN A 70 15.31 -0.58 4.22
C ASN A 70 13.82 -0.23 4.12
N ASN A 71 12.97 -0.91 4.89
CA ASN A 71 11.53 -0.61 4.94
C ASN A 71 11.24 0.76 5.59
N ILE A 72 12.00 1.15 6.61
CA ILE A 72 11.94 2.50 7.18
C ILE A 72 12.31 3.53 6.11
N MET A 73 13.42 3.34 5.40
CA MET A 73 13.85 4.24 4.32
C MET A 73 12.76 4.39 3.25
N ALA A 74 12.18 3.28 2.78
CA ALA A 74 11.08 3.30 1.82
C ALA A 74 9.85 4.07 2.34
N SER A 75 9.47 3.84 3.60
CA SER A 75 8.35 4.57 4.24
C SER A 75 8.67 6.07 4.40
N THR A 76 9.90 6.42 4.73
CA THR A 76 10.37 7.80 4.84
C THR A 76 10.32 8.50 3.49
N LEU A 77 10.80 7.86 2.42
CA LEU A 77 10.74 8.42 1.07
C LEU A 77 9.30 8.70 0.63
N LEU A 78 8.37 7.79 0.92
CA LEU A 78 6.94 8.01 0.67
C LEU A 78 6.37 9.13 1.55
N ALA A 79 6.71 9.18 2.84
CA ALA A 79 6.25 10.25 3.72
C ALA A 79 6.74 11.62 3.26
N THR A 80 8.02 11.74 2.88
CA THR A 80 8.58 13.01 2.39
C THR A 80 7.95 13.40 1.06
N ALA A 81 7.75 12.47 0.13
CA ALA A 81 7.01 12.74 -1.11
C ALA A 81 5.57 13.21 -0.83
N ALA A 82 4.90 12.65 0.17
CA ALA A 82 3.52 13.01 0.47
C ALA A 82 3.43 14.45 1.00
N ILE A 83 4.28 14.80 1.96
CA ILE A 83 4.25 16.14 2.55
C ILE A 83 4.78 17.21 1.59
N THR A 84 5.73 16.89 0.71
CA THR A 84 6.18 17.83 -0.33
C THR A 84 5.08 18.08 -1.34
N LEU A 85 4.34 17.06 -1.78
CA LEU A 85 3.19 17.22 -2.66
C LEU A 85 2.05 18.00 -1.98
N CYS A 86 1.77 17.76 -0.70
CA CYS A 86 0.87 18.61 0.09
C CYS A 86 1.27 20.08 0.05
N SER A 87 2.56 20.37 0.28
CA SER A 87 3.09 21.73 0.28
C SER A 87 2.97 22.40 -1.11
N ILE A 88 3.36 21.70 -2.17
CA ILE A 88 3.25 22.19 -3.56
C ILE A 88 1.80 22.54 -3.90
N ILE A 89 0.85 21.67 -3.56
CA ILE A 89 -0.58 21.92 -3.80
C ILE A 89 -1.07 23.10 -2.95
N GLY A 90 -0.65 23.19 -1.69
CA GLY A 90 -0.99 24.32 -0.82
C GLY A 90 -0.51 25.67 -1.38
N VAL A 91 0.72 25.73 -1.89
CA VAL A 91 1.27 26.92 -2.56
C VAL A 91 0.50 27.22 -3.84
N PHE A 92 0.22 26.21 -4.68
CA PHE A 92 -0.54 26.37 -5.91
C PHE A 92 -1.94 26.96 -5.67
N VAL A 93 -2.63 26.50 -4.63
CA VAL A 93 -3.94 27.05 -4.23
C VAL A 93 -3.81 28.50 -3.74
N SER A 94 -2.81 28.78 -2.90
CA SER A 94 -2.57 30.12 -2.35
C SER A 94 -2.23 31.15 -3.45
N SER A 95 -1.37 30.80 -4.40
CA SER A 95 -1.00 31.66 -5.53
C SER A 95 -2.19 31.96 -6.46
N ASN A 96 -3.07 30.99 -6.70
CA ASN A 96 -4.27 31.23 -7.50
C ASN A 96 -5.31 32.11 -6.78
N SER A 97 -5.39 32.04 -5.44
CA SER A 97 -6.26 32.90 -4.64
C SER A 97 -5.79 34.36 -4.55
N SER A 98 -4.49 34.61 -4.77
CA SER A 98 -3.90 35.96 -4.81
C SER A 98 -3.86 36.54 -6.22
N ALA A 99 -3.83 35.69 -7.26
CA ALA A 99 -3.94 36.11 -8.66
C ALA A 99 -5.37 36.46 -9.11
N SER A 100 -6.40 36.20 -8.28
CA SER A 100 -7.79 36.55 -8.63
C SER A 100 -8.08 38.06 -8.64
N GLU A 101 -7.10 38.93 -8.35
CA GLU A 101 -7.19 40.38 -8.62
C GLU A 101 -6.58 40.81 -9.96
N SER A 102 -5.83 39.94 -10.67
CA SER A 102 -5.26 40.31 -11.97
C SER A 102 -5.08 39.13 -12.92
N THR A 103 -5.82 39.22 -14.02
CA THR A 103 -5.65 38.48 -15.29
C THR A 103 -6.05 37.01 -15.31
N ALA A 104 -7.26 36.79 -15.86
CA ALA A 104 -7.71 35.53 -16.42
C ALA A 104 -6.72 34.99 -17.47
N SER A 105 -6.33 33.73 -17.33
CA SER A 105 -5.76 32.94 -18.43
C SER A 105 -6.55 31.63 -18.61
N PRO A 106 -6.73 31.14 -19.86
CA PRO A 106 -7.81 30.20 -20.21
C PRO A 106 -7.31 28.75 -20.35
N ILE A 107 -6.58 28.22 -19.36
CA ILE A 107 -5.93 26.89 -19.48
C ILE A 107 -6.61 25.78 -18.66
N ILE A 108 -7.66 26.07 -17.89
CA ILE A 108 -8.35 25.04 -17.09
C ILE A 108 -9.62 24.59 -17.81
N TYR A 109 -9.53 23.43 -18.45
CA TYR A 109 -10.64 22.67 -19.02
C TYR A 109 -11.41 22.00 -17.88
N GLY A 110 -12.59 22.54 -17.54
CA GLY A 110 -13.47 22.03 -16.49
C GLY A 110 -14.20 23.15 -15.74
N ASP A 111 -15.41 22.85 -15.27
CA ASP A 111 -16.42 23.81 -14.80
C ASP A 111 -15.92 24.96 -13.88
N LYS A 112 -16.41 26.19 -14.15
CA LYS A 112 -15.83 27.48 -13.72
C LYS A 112 -16.12 27.86 -12.26
N SER A 113 -16.63 26.96 -11.43
CA SER A 113 -16.97 27.29 -10.05
C SER A 113 -15.72 27.31 -9.15
N PRO A 114 -15.36 28.45 -8.53
CA PRO A 114 -14.22 28.53 -7.62
C PRO A 114 -14.36 27.58 -6.43
N LEU A 115 -15.60 27.31 -6.01
CA LEU A 115 -15.92 26.38 -4.93
C LEU A 115 -15.52 24.94 -5.29
N LEU A 116 -15.80 24.51 -6.52
CA LEU A 116 -15.44 23.17 -7.00
C LEU A 116 -13.92 22.99 -7.07
N ALA A 117 -13.18 24.00 -7.53
CA ALA A 117 -11.71 23.98 -7.55
C ALA A 117 -11.11 23.87 -6.14
N THR A 118 -11.66 24.58 -5.15
CA THR A 118 -11.23 24.45 -3.75
C THR A 118 -11.50 23.05 -3.20
N ILE A 119 -12.69 22.48 -3.45
CA ILE A 119 -13.04 21.12 -3.00
C ILE A 119 -12.09 20.08 -3.62
N LYS A 120 -11.78 20.20 -4.92
CA LYS A 120 -10.83 19.31 -5.62
C LYS A 120 -9.46 19.31 -4.92
N ASN A 121 -8.87 20.50 -4.75
CA ASN A 121 -7.56 20.64 -4.13
C ASN A 121 -7.53 20.19 -2.67
N PHE A 122 -8.58 20.49 -1.90
CA PHE A 122 -8.69 20.05 -0.51
C PHE A 122 -8.80 18.52 -0.39
N SER A 123 -9.53 17.87 -1.32
CA SER A 123 -9.63 16.42 -1.37
C SER A 123 -8.28 15.75 -1.65
N ILE A 124 -7.49 16.31 -2.59
CA ILE A 124 -6.13 15.82 -2.88
C ILE A 124 -5.22 16.01 -1.65
N LEU A 125 -5.31 17.16 -0.97
CA LEU A 125 -4.53 17.46 0.23
C LEU A 125 -4.81 16.46 1.36
N ILE A 126 -6.09 16.18 1.65
CA ILE A 126 -6.47 15.17 2.64
C ILE A 126 -5.90 13.79 2.28
N CYS A 127 -5.93 13.43 1.01
CA CYS A 127 -5.41 12.15 0.54
C CYS A 127 -3.90 12.00 0.77
N PHE A 128 -3.12 13.03 0.41
CA PHE A 128 -1.67 13.02 0.68
C PHE A 128 -1.36 13.14 2.17
N LEU A 129 -2.13 13.90 2.95
CA LEU A 129 -1.95 13.97 4.40
C LEU A 129 -2.22 12.61 5.07
N MET A 130 -3.26 11.89 4.63
CA MET A 130 -3.52 10.52 5.07
C MET A 130 -2.35 9.60 4.71
N ALA A 131 -1.83 9.69 3.48
CA ALA A 131 -0.67 8.92 3.05
C ALA A 131 0.57 9.21 3.90
N PHE A 132 0.83 10.49 4.22
CA PHE A 132 1.89 10.91 5.12
C PHE A 132 1.73 10.30 6.51
N LEU A 133 0.56 10.47 7.15
CA LEU A 133 0.29 9.97 8.49
C LEU A 133 0.43 8.44 8.56
N CYS A 134 -0.07 7.72 7.55
CA CYS A 134 0.09 6.26 7.46
C CYS A 134 1.56 5.84 7.37
N ASN A 135 2.37 6.51 6.54
CA ASN A 135 3.80 6.21 6.44
C ASN A 135 4.56 6.57 7.73
N VAL A 136 4.21 7.65 8.43
CA VAL A 136 4.78 7.98 9.74
C VAL A 136 4.45 6.89 10.78
N GLN A 137 3.21 6.38 10.79
CA GLN A 137 2.82 5.28 11.65
C GLN A 137 3.57 3.99 11.34
N SER A 138 3.75 3.68 10.06
CA SER A 138 4.58 2.56 9.59
C SER A 138 6.02 2.66 10.14
N ILE A 139 6.67 3.82 10.00
CA ILE A 139 8.03 4.07 10.53
C ILE A 139 8.11 3.81 12.03
N ARG A 140 7.13 4.30 12.81
CA ARG A 140 7.08 4.08 14.26
C ARG A 140 7.05 2.60 14.62
N TYR A 141 6.19 1.81 13.96
CA TYR A 141 6.12 0.38 14.22
C TYR A 141 7.39 -0.35 13.76
N TYR A 142 7.97 -0.01 12.61
CA TYR A 142 9.23 -0.58 12.16
C TYR A 142 10.39 -0.27 13.12
N ALA A 143 10.50 0.96 13.61
CA ALA A 143 11.51 1.33 14.60
C ALA A 143 11.36 0.47 15.86
N HIS A 144 10.13 0.28 16.36
CA HIS A 144 9.89 -0.57 17.52
C HIS A 144 10.27 -2.04 17.25
N VAL A 145 9.90 -2.59 16.09
CA VAL A 145 10.25 -3.96 15.69
C VAL A 145 11.76 -4.13 15.54
N SER A 146 12.48 -3.10 15.06
CA SER A 146 13.94 -3.13 14.91
C SER A 146 14.66 -3.33 16.24
N PHE A 147 14.12 -2.78 17.34
CA PHE A 147 14.65 -3.04 18.68
C PHE A 147 14.22 -4.42 19.19
N LEU A 148 12.96 -4.82 18.98
CA LEU A 148 12.46 -6.09 19.52
C LEU A 148 13.08 -7.33 18.87
N VAL A 149 13.45 -7.26 17.59
CA VAL A 149 14.01 -8.40 16.85
C VAL A 149 15.43 -8.76 17.29
N THR A 150 16.17 -7.81 17.90
CA THR A 150 17.54 -8.02 18.35
C THR A 150 17.64 -8.43 19.82
N VAL A 151 16.54 -8.37 20.58
CA VAL A 151 16.53 -8.79 21.98
C VAL A 151 16.67 -10.32 22.05
N PRO A 152 17.69 -10.84 22.75
CA PRO A 152 17.84 -12.28 22.93
C PRO A 152 16.68 -12.82 23.77
N VAL A 153 15.80 -13.58 23.13
CA VAL A 153 14.68 -14.24 23.81
C VAL A 153 15.16 -15.60 24.32
N SER A 154 14.96 -15.87 25.61
CA SER A 154 15.22 -17.21 26.15
C SER A 154 14.40 -18.26 25.41
N ARG A 155 15.06 -19.33 24.92
CA ARG A 155 14.46 -20.42 24.14
C ARG A 155 13.17 -20.89 24.80
N GLY A 156 12.02 -20.62 24.17
CA GLY A 156 10.71 -21.08 24.62
C GLY A 156 9.61 -20.02 24.70
N LYS A 157 9.91 -18.72 24.71
CA LYS A 157 8.88 -17.66 24.73
C LYS A 157 8.35 -17.33 23.32
N LYS A 158 7.62 -18.28 22.71
CA LYS A 158 6.97 -18.10 21.40
C LYS A 158 6.04 -16.88 21.35
N GLU A 159 5.46 -16.50 22.48
CA GLU A 159 4.61 -15.31 22.60
C GLU A 159 5.34 -14.00 22.24
N HIS A 160 6.64 -13.91 22.51
CA HIS A 160 7.42 -12.72 22.16
C HIS A 160 7.61 -12.63 20.64
N CYS A 161 7.98 -13.72 19.98
CA CYS A 161 8.10 -13.76 18.51
C CYS A 161 6.76 -13.44 17.83
N GLU A 162 5.67 -13.95 18.37
CA GLU A 162 4.30 -13.66 17.90
C GLU A 162 3.96 -12.17 18.04
N TYR A 163 4.35 -11.55 19.15
CA TYR A 163 4.19 -10.12 19.37
C TYR A 163 5.00 -9.29 18.36
N VAL A 164 6.27 -9.65 18.10
CA VAL A 164 7.11 -8.97 17.11
C VAL A 164 6.53 -9.11 15.71
N ALA A 165 6.11 -10.32 15.32
CA ALA A 165 5.45 -10.57 14.03
C ALA A 165 4.17 -9.76 13.85
N ARG A 166 3.36 -9.64 14.90
CA ARG A 166 2.14 -8.82 14.88
C ARG A 166 2.44 -7.34 14.69
N ASN A 167 3.46 -6.81 15.36
CA ASN A 167 3.88 -5.42 15.20
C ASN A 167 4.47 -5.16 13.80
N LEU A 168 5.24 -6.10 13.25
CA LEU A 168 5.75 -6.02 11.88
C LEU A 168 4.61 -6.02 10.85
N ASN A 169 3.60 -6.87 11.05
CA ASN A 169 2.41 -6.90 10.20
C ASN A 169 1.63 -5.59 10.28
N ARG A 170 1.48 -4.99 11.46
CA ARG A 170 0.87 -3.66 11.63
C ARG A 170 1.64 -2.56 10.89
N ALA A 171 2.97 -2.54 10.98
CA ALA A 171 3.81 -1.60 10.25
C ALA A 171 3.53 -1.66 8.73
N LEU A 172 3.53 -2.87 8.19
CA LEU A 172 3.27 -3.11 6.78
C LEU A 172 1.84 -2.77 6.36
N TYR A 173 0.83 -3.02 7.21
CA TYR A 173 -0.53 -2.59 6.90
C TYR A 173 -0.63 -1.07 6.76
N PHE A 174 0.00 -0.30 7.66
CA PHE A 174 0.08 1.15 7.52
C PHE A 174 0.86 1.58 6.28
N TRP A 175 1.95 0.88 5.95
CA TRP A 175 2.71 1.15 4.72
C TRP A 175 1.88 0.94 3.45
N PHE A 176 1.20 -0.21 3.33
CA PHE A 176 0.31 -0.49 2.20
C PHE A 176 -0.87 0.47 2.13
N LEU A 177 -1.45 0.84 3.28
CA LEU A 177 -2.51 1.84 3.34
C LEU A 177 -2.03 3.20 2.84
N GLY A 178 -0.84 3.63 3.27
CA GLY A 178 -0.20 4.86 2.79
C GLY A 178 0.06 4.83 1.28
N LEU A 179 0.57 3.71 0.76
CA LEU A 179 0.80 3.52 -0.66
C LEU A 179 -0.50 3.55 -1.48
N ARG A 180 -1.58 2.97 -0.96
CA ARG A 180 -2.89 3.03 -1.61
C ARG A 180 -3.52 4.42 -1.58
N ALA A 181 -3.35 5.16 -0.48
CA ALA A 181 -3.74 6.56 -0.44
C ALA A 181 -2.95 7.39 -1.48
N PHE A 182 -1.66 7.11 -1.67
CA PHE A 182 -0.88 7.67 -2.78
C PHE A 182 -1.46 7.34 -4.16
N TYR A 183 -1.84 6.08 -4.39
CA TYR A 183 -2.45 5.68 -5.65
C TYR A 183 -3.80 6.36 -5.90
N PHE A 184 -4.58 6.58 -4.84
CA PHE A 184 -5.86 7.28 -4.93
C PHE A 184 -5.71 8.79 -5.21
N SER A 185 -4.60 9.41 -4.82
CA SER A 185 -4.38 10.84 -5.10
C SER A 185 -4.07 11.12 -6.57
N PHE A 186 -3.57 10.16 -7.35
CA PHE A 186 -3.30 10.33 -8.78
C PHE A 186 -4.56 10.65 -9.62
N PRO A 187 -5.64 9.85 -9.58
CA PRO A 187 -6.88 10.20 -10.29
C PRO A 187 -7.44 11.56 -9.86
N LEU A 188 -7.40 11.89 -8.56
CA LEU A 188 -7.86 13.18 -8.06
C LEU A 188 -7.02 14.34 -8.59
N PHE A 189 -5.71 14.16 -8.74
CA PHE A 189 -4.85 15.15 -9.39
C PHE A 189 -5.18 15.30 -10.87
N LEU A 190 -5.38 14.19 -11.59
CA LEU A 190 -5.74 14.21 -13.02
C LEU A 190 -7.11 14.86 -13.27
N TRP A 191 -7.99 14.90 -12.27
CA TRP A 191 -9.26 15.61 -12.34
C TRP A 191 -9.12 17.14 -12.53
N ASN A 192 -7.94 17.71 -12.25
CA ASN A 192 -7.65 19.11 -12.57
C ASN A 192 -7.51 19.36 -14.09
N PHE A 193 -7.17 18.33 -14.87
CA PHE A 193 -7.08 18.40 -16.34
C PHE A 193 -8.38 18.00 -17.05
N GLY A 194 -9.39 17.54 -16.30
CA GLY A 194 -10.72 17.19 -16.80
C GLY A 194 -11.24 15.84 -16.29
N PRO A 195 -12.51 15.52 -16.55
CA PRO A 195 -13.14 14.26 -16.13
C PRO A 195 -12.60 13.03 -16.89
N ILE A 196 -12.27 13.20 -18.18
CA ILE A 196 -11.79 12.12 -19.06
C ILE A 196 -10.46 11.53 -18.55
N PRO A 197 -9.39 12.31 -18.31
CA PRO A 197 -8.14 11.77 -17.78
C PRO A 197 -8.30 11.17 -16.38
N MET A 198 -9.18 11.73 -15.53
CA MET A 198 -9.51 11.14 -14.23
C MET A 198 -10.10 9.73 -14.37
N PHE A 199 -11.10 9.56 -15.24
CA PHE A 199 -11.77 8.27 -15.43
C PHE A 199 -10.81 7.21 -15.98
N VAL A 200 -10.03 7.55 -17.01
CA VAL A 200 -9.00 6.65 -17.56
C VAL A 200 -8.00 6.26 -16.48
N CYS A 201 -7.57 7.21 -15.64
CA CYS A 201 -6.68 6.93 -14.51
C CYS A 201 -7.32 5.98 -13.50
N CYS A 202 -8.59 6.16 -13.13
CA CYS A 202 -9.30 5.23 -12.25
C CYS A 202 -9.33 3.80 -12.81
N CYS A 203 -9.63 3.64 -14.10
CA CYS A 203 -9.64 2.35 -14.77
C CYS A 203 -8.24 1.72 -14.83
N MET A 204 -7.22 2.49 -15.21
CA MET A 204 -5.83 2.03 -15.24
C MET A 204 -5.33 1.64 -13.85
N MET A 205 -5.54 2.48 -12.82
CA MET A 205 -5.13 2.20 -11.46
C MET A 205 -5.83 0.96 -10.91
N SER A 206 -7.15 0.82 -11.12
CA SER A 206 -7.88 -0.38 -10.71
C SER A 206 -7.36 -1.64 -11.41
N SER A 207 -7.00 -1.54 -12.69
CA SER A 207 -6.43 -2.64 -13.47
C SER A 207 -5.03 -3.02 -12.99
N ILE A 208 -4.17 -2.03 -12.72
CA ILE A 208 -2.82 -2.24 -12.18
C ILE A 208 -2.90 -2.87 -10.79
N LEU A 209 -3.76 -2.34 -9.90
CA LEU A 209 -3.93 -2.90 -8.57
C LEU A 209 -4.49 -4.32 -8.62
N TYR A 210 -5.46 -4.58 -9.50
CA TYR A 210 -5.98 -5.92 -9.74
C TYR A 210 -4.90 -6.87 -10.25
N PHE A 211 -4.09 -6.45 -11.21
CA PHE A 211 -2.99 -7.26 -11.74
C PHE A 211 -1.91 -7.50 -10.70
N LEU A 212 -1.57 -6.49 -9.89
CA LEU A 212 -0.60 -6.62 -8.81
C LEU A 212 -1.09 -7.60 -7.74
N ASP A 213 -2.33 -7.47 -7.31
CA ASP A 213 -2.95 -8.36 -6.30
C ASP A 213 -3.11 -9.78 -6.87
N THR A 214 -3.47 -9.92 -8.15
CA THR A 214 -3.66 -11.22 -8.84
C THR A 214 -2.33 -11.91 -9.14
N THR A 215 -1.37 -11.22 -9.75
CA THR A 215 -0.04 -11.77 -10.08
C THR A 215 0.71 -12.17 -8.81
N THR A 216 0.64 -11.35 -7.76
CA THR A 216 1.21 -11.71 -6.46
C THR A 216 0.57 -12.98 -5.91
N SER A 217 -0.75 -13.16 -6.09
CA SER A 217 -1.45 -14.38 -5.67
C SER A 217 -1.09 -15.61 -6.52
N PHE A 218 -0.89 -15.43 -7.83
CA PHE A 218 -0.60 -16.51 -8.78
C PHE A 218 0.84 -17.02 -8.64
N THR A 219 1.83 -16.13 -8.75
CA THR A 219 3.26 -16.45 -8.60
C THR A 219 3.52 -17.12 -7.24
N ARG A 220 2.80 -16.69 -6.20
CA ARG A 220 2.95 -17.29 -4.87
C ARG A 220 2.29 -18.65 -4.73
N ARG A 221 1.17 -18.91 -5.42
CA ARG A 221 0.55 -20.23 -5.43
C ARG A 221 1.49 -21.26 -6.04
N LEU A 222 2.15 -20.89 -7.14
CA LEU A 222 3.21 -21.70 -7.76
C LEU A 222 4.35 -21.97 -6.79
N HIS A 223 4.86 -20.94 -6.11
CA HIS A 223 5.97 -21.10 -5.16
C HIS A 223 5.59 -21.93 -3.92
N SER A 224 4.33 -21.87 -3.49
CA SER A 224 3.84 -22.72 -2.39
C SER A 224 3.71 -24.18 -2.83
N GLN A 225 3.26 -24.43 -4.06
CA GLN A 225 3.15 -25.78 -4.61
C GLN A 225 4.53 -26.39 -4.82
N SER A 226 5.50 -25.63 -5.33
CA SER A 226 6.87 -26.12 -5.52
C SER A 226 7.53 -26.54 -4.20
N PHE A 227 7.30 -25.82 -3.10
CA PHE A 227 7.81 -26.23 -1.79
C PHE A 227 7.18 -27.52 -1.29
N VAL A 228 5.87 -27.70 -1.46
CA VAL A 228 5.16 -28.93 -1.07
C VAL A 228 5.68 -30.11 -1.87
N GLU A 229 5.82 -29.96 -3.18
CA GLU A 229 6.37 -31.00 -4.06
C GLU A 229 7.82 -31.35 -3.71
N THR A 230 8.65 -30.35 -3.38
CA THR A 230 10.03 -30.59 -2.91
C THR A 230 10.06 -31.32 -1.56
N SER A 231 9.16 -31.00 -0.63
CA SER A 231 9.10 -31.71 0.66
C SER A 231 8.62 -33.15 0.51
N GLU A 232 7.61 -33.39 -0.32
CA GLU A 232 7.10 -34.75 -0.59
C GLU A 232 8.15 -35.61 -1.30
N SER A 233 8.94 -35.04 -2.21
CA SER A 233 10.04 -35.77 -2.86
C SER A 233 11.15 -36.14 -1.88
N MET A 234 11.52 -35.23 -0.96
CA MET A 234 12.54 -35.50 0.05
C MET A 234 12.08 -36.58 1.04
N ASP A 235 10.83 -36.54 1.49
CA ASP A 235 10.28 -37.55 2.40
C ASP A 235 10.23 -38.93 1.72
N GLY A 236 9.86 -39.00 0.44
CA GLY A 236 9.87 -40.25 -0.34
C GLY A 236 11.27 -40.84 -0.57
N GLU A 237 12.29 -40.00 -0.79
CA GLU A 237 13.69 -40.44 -0.89
C GLU A 237 14.22 -40.99 0.45
N ILE A 238 13.87 -40.35 1.56
CA ILE A 238 14.23 -40.81 2.91
C ILE A 238 13.55 -42.15 3.21
N GLU A 239 12.27 -42.31 2.90
CA GLU A 239 11.55 -43.57 3.11
C GLU A 239 12.17 -44.70 2.28
N SER A 240 12.48 -44.44 1.00
CA SER A 240 13.12 -45.41 0.10
C SER A 240 14.52 -45.82 0.60
N ALA A 241 15.31 -44.88 1.10
CA ALA A 241 16.62 -45.17 1.67
C ALA A 241 16.54 -45.98 2.98
N VAL A 242 15.49 -45.80 3.78
CA VAL A 242 15.25 -46.57 5.00
C VAL A 242 14.82 -48.01 4.68
N TYR A 243 14.03 -48.24 3.63
CA TYR A 243 13.63 -49.59 3.21
C TYR A 243 14.71 -50.36 2.42
N ALA A 244 15.78 -49.69 2.00
CA ALA A 244 16.91 -50.30 1.28
C ALA A 244 18.05 -50.81 2.18
N LEU A 245 17.95 -50.61 3.50
CA LEU A 245 18.86 -51.12 4.55
C LEU A 245 18.29 -52.37 5.22
#